data_AF-A0A5C1AFG6-F1
#
_entry.id   AF-A0A5C1AFG6-F1
#
_cell.length_a   1.000
_cell.length_b   1.000
_cell.length_c   1.000
_cell.angle_alpha   90.00
_cell.angle_beta   90.00
_cell.angle_gamma   90.00
#
_symmetry.space_group_name_H-M   'P 1'
#
loop_
_entity.id
_entity.type
_entity.pdbx_description
1 polymer ?
#
loop_
_entity_poly.entity_id
_entity_poly.type
_entity_poly.pdbx_seq_one_letter_code
_entity_poly.pdbx_strand_id
1 'polypeptide(L)'
;MGDGFEPVHEVVDYCDGPRSGFADFRGRPHWFCAVGWLSPPEDGEAEWDVTGFDPRDNRFQLVPVAAPNGSQALARGTFRVREPAADLPAGQFRILEVHWEPYGCIFLG
;
A
#
# COMPACT_ATOMS: atom_id res chain seq x y z
N MET A 1 12.62 0.97 -20.53
CA MET A 1 11.44 0.66 -19.70
C MET A 1 11.95 0.51 -18.30
N GLY A 2 11.44 1.29 -17.34
CA GLY A 2 11.82 1.16 -15.94
C GLY A 2 11.54 -0.26 -15.44
N ASP A 3 12.17 -0.66 -14.34
CA ASP A 3 12.06 -1.99 -13.75
C ASP A 3 10.70 -2.30 -13.10
N GLY A 4 9.67 -1.51 -13.43
CA GLY A 4 8.29 -1.69 -13.00
C GLY A 4 7.99 -1.15 -11.60
N PHE A 5 8.97 -0.59 -10.90
CA PHE A 5 8.74 0.01 -9.59
C PHE A 5 8.10 1.40 -9.73
N GLU A 6 7.05 1.62 -8.96
CA GLU A 6 6.27 2.85 -8.88
C GLU A 6 6.54 3.54 -7.54
N PRO A 7 6.48 4.88 -7.47
CA PRO A 7 6.77 5.62 -6.24
C PRO A 7 5.74 5.34 -5.15
N VAL A 8 6.24 5.17 -3.92
CA VAL A 8 5.43 5.27 -2.70
C VAL A 8 5.59 6.68 -2.18
N HIS A 9 4.47 7.40 -2.10
CA HIS A 9 4.43 8.81 -1.70
C HIS A 9 4.35 8.96 -0.18
N GLU A 10 3.63 8.04 0.48
CA GLU A 10 3.43 8.05 1.93
C GLU A 10 3.23 6.62 2.44
N VAL A 11 3.77 6.33 3.62
CA VAL A 11 3.41 5.13 4.39
C VAL A 11 2.83 5.57 5.71
N VAL A 12 1.59 5.17 5.96
CA VAL A 12 0.84 5.52 7.16
C VAL A 12 1.12 4.49 8.28
N ASP A 13 1.28 3.23 7.91
CA ASP A 13 1.60 2.16 8.85
C ASP A 13 2.74 1.27 8.32
N TYR A 14 3.75 1.06 9.18
CA TYR A 14 4.98 0.33 8.89
C TYR A 14 5.26 -0.77 9.94
N CYS A 15 4.24 -1.38 10.56
CA CYS A 15 4.49 -2.48 11.50
C CYS A 15 4.97 -3.75 10.75
N ASP A 16 6.25 -4.08 10.92
CA ASP A 16 6.97 -5.16 10.22
C ASP A 16 6.98 -5.04 8.67
N GLY A 17 6.82 -3.82 8.16
CA GLY A 17 6.78 -3.48 6.73
C GLY A 17 5.55 -2.62 6.36
N PRO A 18 5.48 -2.07 5.12
CA PRO A 18 4.35 -1.25 4.70
C PRO A 18 3.00 -1.99 4.78
N ARG A 19 2.05 -1.43 5.53
CA ARG A 19 0.69 -1.98 5.68
C ARG A 19 -0.38 -1.13 5.01
N SER A 20 -0.25 0.19 5.11
CA SER A 20 -1.14 1.12 4.41
C SER A 20 -0.42 2.40 4.04
N GLY A 21 -0.90 3.07 3.00
CA GLY A 21 -0.29 4.30 2.53
C GLY A 21 -0.78 4.73 1.16
N PHE A 22 0.03 5.55 0.51
CA PHE A 22 -0.26 6.19 -0.76
C PHE A 22 0.87 5.92 -1.76
N ALA A 23 0.52 5.36 -2.92
CA ALA A 23 1.47 4.99 -3.96
C ALA A 23 0.85 5.07 -5.35
N ASP A 24 1.68 5.09 -6.37
CA ASP A 24 1.21 4.96 -7.75
C ASP A 24 0.97 3.48 -8.10
N PHE A 25 -0.12 3.24 -8.83
CA PHE A 25 -0.43 1.98 -9.50
C PHE A 25 -0.84 2.26 -10.94
N ARG A 26 -0.06 1.73 -11.90
CA ARG A 26 -0.18 2.01 -13.34
C ARG A 26 -0.12 3.50 -13.66
N GLY A 27 0.79 4.22 -13.00
CA GLY A 27 1.03 5.65 -13.16
C GLY A 27 -0.08 6.53 -12.60
N ARG A 28 -0.96 6.00 -11.75
CA ARG A 28 -2.05 6.76 -11.13
C ARG A 28 -2.03 6.60 -9.61
N PRO A 29 -2.37 7.66 -8.86
CA PRO A 29 -2.38 7.65 -7.41
C PRO A 29 -3.48 6.74 -6.82
N HIS A 30 -3.10 5.85 -5.92
CA HIS A 30 -3.99 4.96 -5.17
C HIS A 30 -3.64 4.93 -3.68
N TRP A 31 -4.68 4.85 -2.85
CA TRP A 31 -4.52 4.36 -1.48
C TRP A 31 -4.31 2.85 -1.53
N PHE A 32 -3.33 2.35 -0.77
CA PHE A 32 -3.13 0.91 -0.60
C PHE A 32 -3.35 0.51 0.86
N CYS A 33 -3.92 -0.68 1.07
CA CYS A 33 -4.07 -1.30 2.38
C CYS A 33 -3.86 -2.81 2.27
N ALA A 34 -3.11 -3.41 3.19
CA ALA A 34 -2.88 -4.85 3.22
C ALA A 34 -4.22 -5.59 3.37
N VAL A 35 -4.39 -6.70 2.66
CA VAL A 35 -5.61 -7.51 2.76
C VAL A 35 -5.71 -8.11 4.17
N GLY A 36 -6.87 -7.99 4.81
CA GLY A 36 -7.05 -8.39 6.21
C GLY A 36 -6.51 -7.36 7.22
N TRP A 37 -5.99 -6.23 6.73
CA TRP A 37 -5.72 -5.03 7.52
C TRP A 37 -6.83 -4.01 7.24
N LEU A 38 -7.51 -3.54 8.28
CA LEU A 38 -8.46 -2.44 8.15
C LEU A 38 -7.69 -1.14 8.43
N SER A 39 -7.66 -0.23 7.46
CA SER A 39 -7.25 1.16 7.68
C SER A 39 -8.13 1.80 8.77
N PRO A 40 -7.63 2.84 9.46
CA PRO A 40 -8.38 3.48 10.51
C PRO A 40 -9.70 4.03 9.95
N PRO A 41 -10.75 4.02 10.78
CA PRO A 41 -12.05 4.58 10.43
C PRO A 41 -11.92 6.10 10.25
N GLU A 42 -12.69 6.72 9.35
CA GLU A 42 -12.84 8.17 9.32
C GLU A 42 -13.54 8.70 10.60
N ASP A 43 -14.08 7.80 11.42
CA ASP A 43 -15.08 8.04 12.45
C ASP A 43 -14.90 7.19 13.73
N GLY A 44 -13.71 6.61 13.93
CA GLY A 44 -13.25 6.09 15.24
C GLY A 44 -13.49 4.60 15.57
N GLU A 45 -14.25 3.85 14.78
CA GLU A 45 -14.59 2.44 15.08
C GLU A 45 -14.24 1.42 13.96
N ALA A 46 -13.00 1.40 13.44
CA ALA A 46 -12.53 0.22 12.69
C ALA A 46 -12.05 -0.78 13.72
N GLU A 47 -12.89 -1.78 13.98
CA GLU A 47 -12.49 -2.93 14.78
C GLU A 47 -11.36 -3.64 14.04
N TRP A 48 -10.23 -3.83 14.73
CA TRP A 48 -9.10 -4.60 14.24
C TRP A 48 -9.54 -6.05 14.03
N ASP A 49 -10.17 -6.37 12.91
CA ASP A 49 -10.43 -7.76 12.56
C ASP A 49 -9.15 -8.37 11.97
N VAL A 50 -8.21 -8.69 12.87
CA VAL A 50 -6.95 -9.36 12.57
C VAL A 50 -7.18 -10.84 12.23
N THR A 51 -8.43 -11.32 12.15
CA THR A 51 -8.69 -12.71 11.78
C THR A 51 -8.36 -12.93 10.29
N GLY A 52 -7.18 -13.51 10.05
CA GLY A 52 -6.69 -13.83 8.71
C GLY A 52 -5.60 -12.89 8.17
N PHE A 53 -5.14 -11.92 8.96
CA PHE A 53 -3.93 -11.17 8.63
C PHE A 53 -2.69 -12.08 8.75
N ASP A 54 -1.95 -12.24 7.66
CA ASP A 54 -0.62 -12.82 7.66
C ASP A 54 0.39 -11.70 7.38
N PRO A 55 1.31 -11.37 8.31
CA PRO A 55 2.26 -10.29 8.11
C PRO A 55 3.22 -10.53 6.94
N ARG A 56 3.31 -11.77 6.43
CA ARG A 56 4.08 -12.16 5.24
C ARG A 56 3.26 -12.09 3.96
N ASP A 57 1.97 -11.83 4.08
CA ASP A 57 1.09 -11.66 2.95
C ASP A 57 1.30 -10.28 2.33
N ASN A 58 1.77 -10.30 1.09
CA ASN A 58 2.06 -9.09 0.34
C ASN A 58 0.87 -8.69 -0.53
N ARG A 59 -0.35 -9.11 -0.20
CA ARG A 59 -1.58 -8.76 -0.91
C ARG A 59 -2.14 -7.42 -0.41
N PHE A 60 -2.50 -6.55 -1.33
CA PHE A 60 -3.03 -5.22 -1.06
C PHE A 60 -4.30 -4.94 -1.86
N GLN A 61 -5.24 -4.24 -1.22
CA GLN A 61 -6.33 -3.54 -1.88
C GLN A 61 -5.84 -2.16 -2.31
N LEU A 62 -6.19 -1.77 -3.54
CA LEU A 62 -5.84 -0.49 -4.14
C LEU A 62 -7.12 0.28 -4.48
N VAL A 63 -7.25 1.49 -3.93
CA VAL A 63 -8.39 2.38 -4.13
C VAL A 63 -7.93 3.64 -4.88
N PRO A 64 -8.46 3.92 -6.08
CA PRO A 64 -8.08 5.11 -6.84
C PRO A 64 -8.44 6.39 -6.09
N VAL A 65 -7.49 7.31 -5.90
CA VAL A 65 -7.75 8.58 -5.19
C VAL A 65 -8.79 9.44 -5.92
N ALA A 66 -8.76 9.42 -7.26
CA ALA A 66 -9.71 10.17 -8.08
C ALA A 66 -11.13 9.59 -8.09
N ALA A 67 -11.31 8.35 -7.60
CA ALA A 67 -12.59 7.66 -7.59
C ALA A 67 -12.65 6.66 -6.42
N PRO A 68 -12.77 7.15 -5.17
CA PRO A 68 -12.69 6.30 -3.98
C PRO A 68 -13.84 5.27 -3.90
N ASN A 69 -15.00 5.59 -4.50
CA ASN A 69 -16.13 4.68 -4.65
C ASN A 69 -16.07 3.83 -5.94
N GLY A 70 -14.95 3.88 -6.66
CA GLY A 70 -14.73 3.16 -7.91
C GLY A 70 -14.30 1.71 -7.70
N SER A 71 -14.07 1.01 -8.81
CA SER A 71 -13.55 -0.36 -8.78
C SER A 71 -12.19 -0.41 -8.08
N GLN A 72 -12.08 -1.32 -7.11
CA GLN A 72 -10.84 -1.55 -6.39
C GLN A 72 -10.02 -2.63 -7.11
N ALA A 73 -8.69 -2.53 -7.04
CA ALA A 73 -7.79 -3.55 -7.54
C ALA A 73 -7.17 -4.35 -6.41
N LEU A 74 -6.87 -5.63 -6.67
CA LEU A 74 -6.06 -6.47 -5.81
C LEU A 74 -4.71 -6.71 -6.47
N ALA A 75 -3.64 -6.38 -5.76
CA ALA A 75 -2.28 -6.55 -6.25
C ALA A 75 -1.36 -7.09 -5.15
N ARG A 76 -0.31 -7.80 -5.56
CA ARG A 76 0.81 -8.11 -4.66
C ARG A 76 1.82 -6.98 -4.74
N GLY A 77 2.24 -6.45 -3.60
CA GLY A 77 3.23 -5.37 -3.51
C GLY A 77 4.60 -5.90 -3.11
N THR A 78 5.62 -5.65 -3.92
CA THR A 78 7.02 -5.84 -3.52
C THR A 78 7.66 -4.49 -3.28
N PHE A 79 7.95 -4.17 -2.01
CA PHE A 79 8.52 -2.88 -1.62
C PHE A 79 10.05 -2.95 -1.56
N ARG A 80 10.69 -1.84 -1.93
CA ARG A 80 12.12 -1.65 -1.71
C ARG A 80 12.45 -0.20 -1.40
N VAL A 81 13.62 0.01 -0.84
CA VAL A 81 14.21 1.34 -0.69
C VAL A 81 14.77 1.79 -2.02
N ARG A 82 14.34 2.96 -2.53
CA ARG A 82 14.87 3.58 -3.76
C ARG A 82 16.36 3.87 -3.63
N GLU A 83 16.74 4.49 -2.51
CA GLU A 83 18.12 4.92 -2.25
C GLU A 83 18.59 4.39 -0.89
N PRO A 84 19.42 3.34 -0.87
CA PRO A 84 20.02 2.82 0.36
C PRO A 84 21.18 3.72 0.79
N ALA A 85 20.94 5.00 1.05
CA ALA A 85 21.97 5.85 1.66
C ALA A 85 22.37 5.28 3.03
N ALA A 86 23.63 5.35 3.44
CA ALA A 86 24.07 4.74 4.70
C ALA A 86 23.31 5.30 5.92
N ASP A 87 23.09 6.62 5.94
CA ASP A 87 22.47 7.31 7.06
C ASP A 87 21.25 8.12 6.61
N LEU A 88 20.11 7.93 7.30
CA LEU A 88 19.00 8.88 7.25
C LEU A 88 19.12 9.84 8.42
N PRO A 89 18.83 11.13 8.22
CA PRO A 89 18.57 12.03 9.34
C PRO A 89 17.47 11.46 10.25
N ALA A 90 17.62 11.65 11.56
CA ALA A 90 16.62 11.21 12.52
C ALA A 90 15.23 11.79 12.16
N GLY A 91 14.21 10.92 12.14
CA GLY A 91 12.84 11.30 11.80
C GLY A 91 12.52 11.33 10.30
N GLN A 92 13.46 10.95 9.42
CA GLN A 92 13.15 10.74 8.00
C GLN A 92 12.88 9.27 7.69
N PHE A 93 11.93 9.02 6.79
CA PHE A 93 11.69 7.70 6.21
C PHE A 93 12.51 7.53 4.93
N ARG A 94 12.89 6.28 4.62
CA ARG A 94 13.50 5.95 3.32
C ARG A 94 12.48 6.22 2.23
N ILE A 95 12.92 6.76 1.09
CA ILE A 95 12.08 6.79 -0.10
C ILE A 95 11.86 5.35 -0.55
N LEU A 96 10.60 4.93 -0.62
CA LEU A 96 10.21 3.59 -1.04
C LEU A 96 9.68 3.60 -2.47
N GLU A 97 9.81 2.44 -3.10
CA GLU A 97 9.16 2.12 -4.35
C GLU A 97 8.49 0.77 -4.21
N VAL A 98 7.47 0.53 -5.03
CA VAL A 98 6.69 -0.69 -5.02
C VAL A 98 6.49 -1.22 -6.43
N HIS A 99 6.73 -2.51 -6.61
CA HIS A 99 6.31 -3.22 -7.82
C HIS A 99 4.99 -3.92 -7.53
N TRP A 100 3.98 -3.68 -8.35
CA TRP A 100 2.65 -4.26 -8.21
C TRP A 100 2.43 -5.41 -9.21
N GLU A 101 2.05 -6.58 -8.69
CA GLU A 101 1.58 -7.70 -9.50
C GLU A 101 0.06 -7.86 -9.36
N PRO A 102 -0.74 -7.45 -10.35
CA PRO A 102 -2.19 -7.59 -10.30
C PRO A 102 -2.59 -9.06 -10.24
N TYR A 103 -3.50 -9.44 -9.33
CA TYR A 103 -4.01 -10.83 -9.26
C TYR A 103 -5.53 -10.92 -9.10
N GLY A 104 -6.25 -9.79 -9.10
CA GLY A 104 -7.72 -9.76 -9.13
C GLY A 104 -8.28 -8.34 -9.20
N CYS A 105 -9.57 -8.24 -9.50
CA CYS A 105 -10.35 -7.00 -9.39
C CYS A 105 -11.52 -7.24 -8.42
N ILE A 106 -11.78 -6.28 -7.53
CA ILE A 106 -13.00 -6.27 -6.73
C ILE A 106 -13.95 -5.27 -7.38
N PHE A 107 -15.08 -5.78 -7.88
CA PHE A 107 -16.20 -4.95 -8.29
C PHE A 107 -17.08 -4.72 -7.07
N LEU A 108 -16.99 -3.53 -6.47
CA LEU A 108 -18.03 -3.06 -5.55
C LEU A 108 -19.17 -2.53 -6.43
N GLY A 109 -20.30 -3.24 -6.41
CA GLY A 109 -21.54 -2.88 -7.10
C GLY A 109 -22.43 -1.99 -6.28
#